data_AF-C5KY79-F1
#
_entry.id   AF-C5KY79-F1
#
_cell.length_a   1.000
_cell.length_b   1.000
_cell.length_c   1.000
_cell.angle_alpha   90.00
_cell.angle_beta   90.00
_cell.angle_gamma   90.00
#
_symmetry.space_group_name_H-M   'P 1'
#
loop_
_entity.id
_entity.type
_entity.pdbx_description
1 polymer ?
#
loop_
_entity_poly.entity_id
_entity_poly.type
_entity_poly.pdbx_seq_one_letter_code
_entity_poly.pdbx_strand_id
1 'polypeptide(L)'
;MIASYDQVHEERVGDNDFVFITNNGDSQYQGKSSTLLLRGASDFVLDEAERSVHDALCATSRALESGSVVGGGGCVEAALSLHLEEFATSHRGREQVAILAFAEALMIIPKTLALNAALPDVPALVAELRVAHTRGNATAGLDLSKGEVTFSSGKSRP
;
A
#
# COMPACT_ATOMS: atom_id res chain seq x y z
N MET A 1 17.69 27.10 30.46
CA MET A 1 17.44 27.58 29.09
C MET A 1 16.03 27.14 28.73
N ILE A 2 15.08 28.07 28.55
CA ILE A 2 13.69 27.75 28.21
C ILE A 2 13.59 27.74 26.67
N ALA A 3 12.88 26.78 26.08
CA ALA A 3 12.76 26.66 24.62
C ALA A 3 11.93 27.82 24.02
N SER A 4 12.28 28.24 22.80
CA SER A 4 11.62 29.35 22.08
C SER A 4 10.56 28.80 21.11
N TYR A 5 9.37 29.40 21.13
CA TYR A 5 8.24 29.05 20.27
C TYR A 5 7.64 30.34 19.67
N ASP A 6 7.07 30.25 18.47
CA ASP A 6 6.56 31.44 17.77
C ASP A 6 5.14 31.80 18.19
N GLN A 7 4.29 30.78 18.38
CA GLN A 7 2.90 30.99 18.75
C GLN A 7 2.45 29.92 19.74
N VAL A 8 1.86 30.39 20.84
CA VAL A 8 1.17 29.56 21.82
C VAL A 8 -0.23 30.13 21.96
N HIS A 9 -1.24 29.32 21.68
CA HIS A 9 -2.63 29.69 21.86
C HIS A 9 -3.43 28.52 22.39
N GLU A 10 -4.47 28.84 23.13
CA GLU A 10 -5.45 27.87 23.59
C GLU A 10 -6.63 27.89 22.63
N GLU A 11 -7.02 26.72 22.15
CA GLU A 11 -8.18 26.53 21.30
C GLU A 11 -9.02 25.38 21.87
N ARG A 12 -10.33 25.63 21.97
CA ARG A 12 -11.29 24.62 22.39
C ARG A 12 -11.62 23.70 21.22
N VAL A 13 -11.20 22.44 21.32
CA VAL A 13 -11.54 21.41 20.35
C VAL A 13 -12.62 20.51 20.94
N GLY A 14 -13.86 20.82 20.63
CA GLY A 14 -15.01 20.12 21.19
C GLY A 14 -15.35 20.57 22.60
N ASP A 15 -15.22 19.66 23.55
CA ASP A 15 -15.54 19.91 24.96
C ASP A 15 -14.30 20.18 25.81
N ASN A 16 -13.11 20.00 25.23
CA ASN A 16 -11.83 20.15 25.91
C ASN A 16 -11.05 21.33 25.33
N ASP A 17 -10.32 22.02 26.20
CA ASP A 17 -9.40 23.08 25.82
C ASP A 17 -8.01 22.47 25.58
N PHE A 18 -7.41 22.81 24.44
CA PHE A 18 -6.08 22.35 24.04
C PHE A 18 -5.15 23.53 23.86
N VAL A 19 -3.91 23.39 24.32
CA VAL A 19 -2.87 24.40 24.11
C VAL A 19 -2.04 23.99 22.90
N PHE A 20 -2.17 24.75 21.82
CA PHE A 20 -1.41 24.58 20.59
C PHE A 20 -0.14 25.42 20.65
N ILE A 21 0.99 24.71 20.61
CA ILE A 21 2.32 25.31 20.53
C ILE A 21 2.83 25.09 19.11
N THR A 22 2.85 26.15 18.31
CA THR A 22 3.30 26.11 16.91
C THR A 22 4.60 26.87 16.74
N ASN A 23 5.44 26.36 15.84
CA ASN A 23 6.72 26.93 15.49
C ASN A 23 6.72 27.14 13.98
N ASN A 24 6.46 28.39 13.58
CA ASN A 24 6.25 28.81 12.19
C ASN A 24 7.47 29.57 11.64
N GLY A 25 8.47 29.85 12.46
CA GLY A 25 9.65 30.64 12.14
C GLY A 25 10.93 29.81 11.94
N ASP A 26 12.05 30.53 11.85
CA ASP A 26 13.41 30.05 11.56
C ASP A 26 14.05 29.38 12.80
N SER A 27 13.27 28.57 13.53
CA SER A 27 13.78 27.86 14.70
C SER A 27 14.47 26.56 14.29
N GLN A 28 15.44 26.14 15.09
CA GLN A 28 16.15 24.87 14.92
C GLN A 28 15.24 23.62 14.95
N TYR A 29 13.95 23.77 15.24
CA TYR A 29 12.95 22.71 15.33
C TYR A 29 11.92 22.71 14.18
N GLN A 30 12.01 23.65 13.23
CA GLN A 30 11.09 23.72 12.10
C GLN A 30 11.09 22.40 11.31
N GLY A 31 9.91 21.79 11.14
CA GLY A 31 9.73 20.53 10.42
C GLY A 31 10.26 19.27 11.12
N LYS A 32 10.80 19.37 12.36
CA LYS A 32 11.33 18.20 13.09
C LYS A 32 10.29 17.47 13.94
N SER A 33 9.18 18.12 14.27
CA SER A 33 8.10 17.55 15.08
C SER A 33 6.77 18.09 14.59
N SER A 34 5.83 17.17 14.33
CA SER A 34 4.46 17.49 13.94
C SER A 34 3.52 16.66 14.82
N THR A 35 2.39 17.24 15.22
CA THR A 35 1.37 16.54 16.01
C THR A 35 0.10 16.41 15.16
N LEU A 36 -0.43 15.20 15.05
CA LEU A 36 -1.74 14.96 14.43
C LEU A 36 -2.79 14.79 15.54
N LEU A 37 -3.79 15.65 15.55
CA LEU A 37 -4.92 15.56 16.48
C LEU A 37 -6.04 14.72 15.86
N LEU A 38 -6.31 13.54 16.43
CA LEU A 38 -7.39 12.65 15.99
C LEU A 38 -8.65 12.89 16.83
N ARG A 39 -9.80 12.92 16.16
CA ARG A 39 -11.11 13.07 16.79
C ARG A 39 -12.07 12.02 16.25
N GLY A 40 -12.70 11.26 17.14
CA GLY A 40 -13.61 10.19 16.80
C GLY A 40 -14.85 10.20 17.68
N ALA A 41 -15.90 9.49 17.24
CA ALA A 41 -17.16 9.40 17.97
C ALA A 41 -17.10 8.43 19.16
N SER A 42 -16.14 7.50 19.17
CA SER A 42 -15.90 6.54 20.23
C SER A 42 -14.40 6.22 20.34
N ASP A 43 -13.98 5.77 21.53
CA ASP A 43 -12.59 5.37 21.78
C ASP A 43 -12.13 4.26 20.82
N PHE A 44 -13.02 3.32 20.50
CA PHE A 44 -12.71 2.26 19.53
C PHE A 44 -12.36 2.79 18.13
N VAL A 45 -13.08 3.82 17.65
CA VAL A 45 -12.78 4.43 16.35
C VAL A 45 -11.49 5.24 16.41
N LEU A 46 -11.20 5.88 17.55
CA LEU A 46 -9.95 6.58 17.77
C LEU A 46 -8.76 5.64 17.77
N ASP A 47 -8.83 4.51 18.48
CA ASP A 47 -7.78 3.49 18.52
C ASP A 47 -7.49 2.94 17.12
N GLU A 48 -8.52 2.67 16.33
CA GLU A 48 -8.35 2.19 14.95
C GLU A 48 -7.78 3.27 14.03
N ALA A 49 -8.20 4.53 14.20
CA ALA A 49 -7.65 5.66 13.44
C ALA A 49 -6.17 5.89 13.79
N GLU A 50 -5.78 5.80 15.06
CA GLU A 50 -4.39 5.90 15.50
C GLU A 50 -3.53 4.83 14.83
N ARG A 51 -3.98 3.56 14.87
CA ARG A 51 -3.29 2.45 14.21
C ARG A 51 -3.16 2.66 12.71
N SER A 52 -4.25 3.04 12.04
CA SER A 52 -4.25 3.29 10.59
C SER A 52 -3.29 4.41 10.18
N VAL A 53 -3.25 5.50 10.94
CA VAL A 53 -2.31 6.61 10.72
C VAL A 53 -0.87 6.16 10.95
N HIS A 54 -0.63 5.39 12.01
CA HIS A 54 0.70 4.85 12.31
C HIS A 54 1.21 3.95 11.17
N ASP A 55 0.38 3.04 10.67
CA ASP A 55 0.72 2.15 9.57
C ASP A 55 0.99 2.93 8.27
N ALA A 56 0.17 3.94 7.97
CA ALA A 56 0.36 4.80 6.81
C ALA A 56 1.67 5.59 6.86
N LEU A 57 2.04 6.12 8.03
CA LEU A 57 3.32 6.82 8.24
C LEU A 57 4.50 5.86 8.08
N CYS A 58 4.41 4.65 8.64
CA CYS A 58 5.42 3.61 8.47
C CYS A 58 5.60 3.23 7.00
N ALA A 59 4.51 2.96 6.28
CA ALA A 59 4.56 2.61 4.85
C ALA A 59 5.16 3.74 4.01
N THR A 60 4.78 5.00 4.27
CA THR A 60 5.30 6.17 3.57
C THR A 60 6.79 6.39 3.85
N SER A 61 7.23 6.22 5.11
CA SER A 61 8.65 6.30 5.47
C SER A 61 9.47 5.27 4.69
N ARG A 62 8.98 4.02 4.59
CA ARG A 62 9.68 2.97 3.83
C ARG A 62 9.73 3.26 2.33
N ALA A 63 8.67 3.82 1.76
CA ALA A 63 8.64 4.23 0.36
C ALA A 63 9.62 5.39 0.08
N LEU A 64 9.74 6.35 1.01
CA LEU A 64 10.69 7.46 0.89
C LEU A 64 12.14 7.00 1.05
N GLU A 65 12.42 6.06 1.96
CA GLU A 65 13.75 5.47 2.18
C GLU A 65 14.20 4.59 1.00
N SER A 66 13.28 3.79 0.43
CA SER A 66 13.60 2.89 -0.69
C SER A 66 13.73 3.61 -2.03
N GLY A 67 13.04 4.75 -2.20
CA GLY A 67 12.99 5.50 -3.45
C GLY A 67 12.23 4.80 -4.58
N SER A 68 11.58 3.66 -4.32
CA SER A 68 10.85 2.88 -5.31
C SER A 68 9.59 2.25 -4.74
N VAL A 69 8.57 2.11 -5.57
CA VAL A 69 7.27 1.51 -5.22
C VAL A 69 6.85 0.53 -6.31
N VAL A 70 6.16 -0.53 -5.91
CA VAL A 70 5.65 -1.58 -6.80
C VAL A 70 4.13 -1.49 -6.92
N GLY A 71 3.57 -2.02 -8.01
CA GLY A 71 2.13 -2.09 -8.21
C GLY A 71 1.47 -3.03 -7.18
N GLY A 72 0.37 -2.60 -6.58
CA GLY A 72 -0.45 -3.44 -5.69
C GLY A 72 -1.48 -4.29 -6.45
N GLY A 73 -2.51 -4.78 -5.74
CA GLY A 73 -3.67 -5.44 -6.36
C GLY A 73 -3.35 -6.76 -7.07
N GLY A 74 -2.34 -7.52 -6.60
CA GLY A 74 -1.94 -8.78 -7.24
C GLY A 74 -1.02 -8.61 -8.46
N CYS A 75 -0.59 -7.39 -8.76
CA CYS A 75 0.28 -7.07 -9.90
C CYS A 75 1.63 -7.79 -9.82
N VAL A 76 2.30 -7.69 -8.66
CA VAL A 76 3.62 -8.29 -8.44
C VAL A 76 3.52 -9.82 -8.45
N GLU A 77 2.48 -10.38 -7.84
CA GLU A 77 2.25 -11.81 -7.78
C GLU A 77 2.01 -12.41 -9.16
N ALA A 78 1.21 -11.75 -10.01
CA ALA A 78 0.96 -12.19 -11.38
C ALA A 78 2.22 -12.10 -12.25
N ALA A 79 3.00 -11.02 -12.14
CA ALA A 79 4.27 -10.87 -12.84
C ALA A 79 5.28 -11.94 -12.43
N LEU A 80 5.41 -12.19 -11.12
CA LEU A 80 6.31 -13.23 -10.58
C LEU A 80 5.86 -14.62 -10.98
N SER A 81 4.56 -14.93 -10.96
CA SER A 81 4.03 -16.22 -11.40
C SER A 81 4.43 -16.50 -12.85
N LEU A 82 4.28 -15.53 -13.75
CA LEU A 82 4.66 -15.69 -15.15
C LEU A 82 6.18 -15.89 -15.31
N HIS A 83 6.97 -15.07 -14.62
CA HIS A 83 8.43 -15.20 -14.64
C HIS A 83 8.91 -16.56 -14.15
N LEU A 84 8.30 -17.08 -13.08
CA LEU A 84 8.62 -18.39 -12.53
C LEU A 84 8.17 -19.54 -13.45
N GLU A 85 7.03 -19.40 -14.13
CA GLU A 85 6.58 -20.36 -15.16
C GLU A 85 7.60 -20.45 -16.31
N GLU A 86 8.09 -19.32 -16.79
CA GLU A 86 9.15 -19.26 -17.80
C GLU A 86 10.46 -19.86 -17.27
N PHE A 87 10.86 -19.50 -16.05
CA PHE A 87 12.05 -20.03 -15.40
C PHE A 87 11.99 -21.55 -15.20
N ALA A 88 10.81 -22.10 -14.91
CA ALA A 88 10.60 -23.53 -14.76
C ALA A 88 10.92 -24.30 -16.05
N THR A 89 10.74 -23.69 -17.23
CA THR A 89 11.08 -24.34 -18.52
C THR A 89 12.57 -24.60 -18.69
N SER A 90 13.43 -23.86 -17.98
CA SER A 90 14.88 -24.05 -18.00
C SER A 90 15.36 -25.19 -17.08
N HIS A 91 14.49 -25.70 -16.20
CA HIS A 91 14.78 -26.79 -15.26
C HIS A 91 14.07 -28.08 -15.69
N ARG A 92 14.51 -29.24 -15.18
CA ARG A 92 13.92 -30.54 -15.51
C ARG A 92 13.64 -31.36 -14.26
N GLY A 93 12.61 -32.19 -14.32
CA GLY A 93 12.30 -33.14 -13.26
C GLY A 93 11.59 -32.50 -12.07
N ARG A 94 12.01 -32.82 -10.84
CA ARG A 94 11.29 -32.42 -9.62
C ARG A 94 11.35 -30.92 -9.34
N GLU A 95 12.43 -30.26 -9.73
CA GLU A 95 12.61 -28.81 -9.55
C GLU A 95 11.60 -28.02 -10.37
N GLN A 96 11.36 -28.43 -11.62
CA GLN A 96 10.34 -27.82 -12.48
C GLN A 96 8.96 -27.85 -11.82
N VAL A 97 8.57 -29.01 -11.27
CA VAL A 97 7.26 -29.16 -10.59
C VAL A 97 7.18 -28.27 -9.35
N ALA A 98 8.26 -28.17 -8.57
CA ALA A 98 8.31 -27.32 -7.39
C ALA A 98 8.18 -25.82 -7.74
N ILE A 99 8.87 -25.37 -8.80
CA ILE A 99 8.80 -23.98 -9.26
C ILE A 99 7.39 -23.64 -9.75
N LEU A 100 6.77 -24.53 -10.54
CA LEU A 100 5.40 -24.33 -11.02
C LEU A 100 4.39 -24.30 -9.88
N ALA A 101 4.53 -25.17 -8.88
CA ALA A 101 3.67 -25.16 -7.70
C ALA A 101 3.81 -23.85 -6.90
N PHE A 102 5.03 -23.30 -6.82
CA PHE A 102 5.28 -22.02 -6.16
C PHE A 102 4.67 -20.85 -6.96
N ALA A 103 4.80 -20.85 -8.29
CA ALA A 103 4.15 -19.86 -9.15
C ALA A 103 2.63 -19.87 -8.96
N GLU A 104 2.00 -21.06 -8.94
CA GLU A 104 0.56 -21.19 -8.69
C GLU A 104 0.17 -20.69 -7.28
N ALA A 105 1.02 -20.93 -6.27
CA ALA A 105 0.78 -20.47 -4.91
C ALA A 105 0.74 -18.93 -4.81
N LEU A 106 1.56 -18.20 -5.57
CA LEU A 106 1.52 -16.73 -5.60
C LEU A 106 0.16 -16.18 -6.05
N MET A 107 -0.54 -16.91 -6.92
CA MET A 107 -1.86 -16.51 -7.41
C MET A 107 -2.96 -16.61 -6.35
N ILE A 108 -2.69 -17.13 -5.15
CA ILE A 108 -3.68 -17.13 -4.06
C ILE A 108 -4.03 -15.71 -3.61
N ILE A 109 -3.06 -14.80 -3.60
CA ILE A 109 -3.26 -13.42 -3.13
C ILE A 109 -4.29 -12.68 -4.00
N PRO A 110 -4.13 -12.56 -5.34
CA PRO A 110 -5.14 -11.92 -6.19
C PRO A 110 -6.50 -12.64 -6.13
N LYS A 111 -6.52 -13.98 -6.05
CA LYS A 111 -7.77 -14.75 -5.88
C LYS A 111 -8.50 -14.36 -4.59
N THR A 112 -7.79 -14.33 -3.48
CA THR A 112 -8.36 -13.98 -2.16
C THR A 112 -8.80 -12.53 -2.11
N LEU A 113 -8.05 -11.59 -2.72
CA LEU A 113 -8.48 -10.20 -2.83
C LEU A 113 -9.79 -10.06 -3.59
N ALA A 114 -9.93 -10.73 -4.75
CA ALA A 114 -11.16 -10.70 -5.54
C ALA A 114 -12.34 -11.37 -4.82
N LEU A 115 -12.10 -12.48 -4.10
CA LEU A 115 -13.11 -13.15 -3.27
C LEU A 115 -13.59 -12.25 -2.12
N ASN A 116 -12.66 -11.62 -1.39
CA ASN A 116 -12.98 -10.74 -0.27
C ASN A 116 -13.71 -9.47 -0.74
N ALA A 117 -13.45 -9.02 -1.96
CA ALA A 117 -14.17 -7.91 -2.59
C ALA A 117 -15.53 -8.32 -3.20
N ALA A 118 -15.94 -9.59 -3.04
CA ALA A 118 -17.19 -10.14 -3.58
C ALA A 118 -17.38 -9.90 -5.09
N LEU A 119 -16.27 -9.92 -5.85
CA LEU A 119 -16.32 -9.68 -7.29
C LEU A 119 -16.96 -10.87 -8.03
N PRO A 120 -17.76 -10.60 -9.08
CA PRO A 120 -18.29 -11.66 -9.93
C PRO A 120 -17.17 -12.33 -10.73
N ASP A 121 -17.24 -13.65 -10.86
CA ASP A 121 -16.34 -14.46 -11.70
C ASP A 121 -14.83 -14.26 -11.43
N VAL A 122 -14.41 -14.50 -10.19
CA VAL A 122 -12.99 -14.48 -9.75
C VAL A 122 -12.05 -15.25 -10.70
N PRO A 123 -12.38 -16.45 -11.19
CA PRO A 123 -11.51 -17.17 -12.14
C PRO A 123 -11.25 -16.37 -13.43
N ALA A 124 -12.26 -15.70 -13.98
CA ALA A 124 -12.11 -14.88 -15.19
C ALA A 124 -11.20 -13.67 -14.96
N LEU A 125 -11.35 -12.96 -13.84
CA LEU A 125 -10.51 -11.81 -13.50
C LEU A 125 -9.04 -12.18 -13.32
N VAL A 126 -8.78 -13.33 -12.68
CA VAL A 126 -7.42 -13.83 -12.49
C VAL A 126 -6.80 -14.25 -13.82
N ALA A 127 -7.60 -14.82 -14.73
CA ALA A 127 -7.14 -15.14 -16.08
C ALA A 127 -6.84 -13.88 -16.89
N GLU A 128 -7.69 -12.86 -16.82
CA GLU A 128 -7.48 -11.57 -17.46
C GLU A 128 -6.20 -10.88 -16.95
N LEU A 129 -5.97 -10.91 -15.64
CA LEU A 129 -4.76 -10.37 -15.03
C LEU A 129 -3.51 -11.06 -15.60
N ARG A 130 -3.52 -12.39 -15.73
CA ARG A 130 -2.40 -13.13 -16.35
C ARG A 130 -2.20 -12.73 -17.80
N VAL A 131 -3.27 -12.66 -18.59
CA VAL A 131 -3.21 -12.25 -20.01
C VAL A 131 -2.61 -10.84 -20.14
N ALA A 132 -2.98 -9.91 -19.25
CA ALA A 132 -2.44 -8.57 -19.21
C ALA A 132 -0.92 -8.57 -18.99
N HIS A 133 -0.43 -9.35 -18.02
CA HIS A 133 1.01 -9.49 -17.73
C HIS A 133 1.76 -10.19 -18.87
N THR A 134 1.19 -11.23 -19.50
CA THR A 134 1.78 -11.88 -20.68
C THR A 134 1.90 -10.94 -21.88
N ARG A 135 1.03 -9.93 -22.00
CA ARG A 135 1.12 -8.88 -23.02
C ARG A 135 2.18 -7.81 -22.72
N GLY A 136 2.93 -7.95 -21.62
CA GLY A 136 3.99 -7.02 -21.22
C GLY A 136 3.52 -5.86 -20.35
N ASN A 137 2.27 -5.87 -19.88
CA ASN A 137 1.76 -4.82 -18.99
C ASN A 137 2.14 -5.11 -17.53
N ALA A 138 3.38 -4.79 -17.18
CA ALA A 138 3.94 -5.05 -15.85
C ALA A 138 3.27 -4.26 -14.69
N THR A 139 2.39 -3.30 -15.00
CA THR A 139 1.69 -2.47 -14.02
C THR A 139 0.19 -2.78 -13.90
N ALA A 140 -0.23 -3.93 -14.45
CA ALA A 140 -1.62 -4.40 -14.39
C ALA A 140 -1.96 -4.98 -13.01
N GLY A 141 -3.01 -4.48 -12.37
CA GLY A 141 -3.49 -4.97 -11.08
C GLY A 141 -5.02 -5.02 -11.04
N LEU A 142 -5.55 -5.72 -10.04
CA LEU A 142 -6.99 -5.78 -9.79
C LEU A 142 -7.48 -4.47 -9.16
N ASP A 143 -8.47 -3.84 -9.78
CA ASP A 143 -9.25 -2.77 -9.17
C ASP A 143 -10.47 -3.37 -8.47
N LEU A 144 -10.41 -3.43 -7.13
CA LEU A 144 -11.47 -4.02 -6.32
C LEU A 144 -12.77 -3.19 -6.31
N SER A 145 -12.72 -1.91 -6.71
CA SER A 145 -13.89 -1.04 -6.74
C SER A 145 -14.70 -1.19 -8.02
N LYS A 146 -14.02 -1.37 -9.15
CA LYS A 146 -14.64 -1.59 -10.46
C LYS A 146 -14.86 -3.04 -10.79
N GLY A 147 -14.09 -3.93 -10.16
CA GLY A 147 -14.10 -5.35 -10.47
C GLY A 147 -13.45 -5.65 -11.82
N GLU A 148 -12.42 -4.91 -12.20
CA GLU A 148 -11.74 -5.03 -13.50
C GLU A 148 -10.22 -5.00 -13.32
N VAL A 149 -9.49 -5.51 -14.30
CA VAL A 149 -8.02 -5.37 -14.36
C VAL A 149 -7.71 -3.97 -14.90
N THR A 150 -7.04 -3.16 -14.10
CA THR A 150 -6.65 -1.80 -14.50
C THR A 150 -5.13 -1.65 -14.56
N PHE A 151 -4.69 -0.71 -15.38
CA PHE A 151 -3.29 -0.37 -15.51
C PHE A 151 -3.05 0.98 -14.85
N SER A 152 -2.08 1.03 -13.94
CA SER A 152 -1.60 2.33 -13.47
C SER A 152 -0.80 3.00 -14.59
N SER A 153 -1.30 4.14 -15.08
CA SER A 153 -0.63 4.98 -16.09
C SER A 153 0.51 5.82 -15.49
N GLY A 154 0.93 5.51 -14.26
CA GLY A 154 2.06 6.15 -13.61
C GLY A 154 3.33 5.80 -14.37
N LYS A 155 3.85 6.75 -15.14
CA LYS A 155 5.21 6.66 -15.71
C LYS A 155 6.15 6.24 -14.59
N SER A 156 6.63 4.99 -14.65
CA SER A 156 7.89 4.60 -14.04
C SER A 156 8.90 5.67 -14.48
N ARG A 157 9.25 6.57 -13.56
CA ARG A 157 10.39 7.45 -13.80
C ARG A 157 11.62 6.52 -13.77
N PRO A 158 12.52 6.65 -14.75
CA PRO A 158 13.77 5.90 -14.77
C PRO A 158 14.64 6.25 -13.56
#